data_AF-A0A928JFB2-F1
#
_entry.id   AF-A0A928JFB2-F1
#
_cell.length_a   1.000
_cell.length_b   1.000
_cell.length_c   1.000
_cell.angle_alpha   90.00
_cell.angle_beta   90.00
_cell.angle_gamma   90.00
#
_symmetry.space_group_name_H-M   'P 1'
#
loop_
_entity.id
_entity.type
_entity.pdbx_description
1 polymer ?
#
loop_
_entity_poly.entity_id
_entity_poly.type
_entity_poly.pdbx_seq_one_letter_code
_entity_poly.pdbx_strand_id
1 'polypeptide(L)'
;MALYCPCCGISLKNVNEDERFVCNKCSFIGMPLKMKHDISYYQNKAKEMKSTPYNIVLLEEISVNPYFDAKTCREVHDAINRETGLLYEKKVAKAAENKPAVNIPKCPTCGSPKIKTISIASKAAGAFMFGILSRTARSQFQCQNCGYKW
;
A
#
# COMPACT_ATOMS: atom_id res chain seq x y z
N MET A 1 23.99 -8.63 4.55
CA MET A 1 24.18 -8.71 6.02
C MET A 1 23.19 -7.75 6.66
N ALA A 2 22.36 -8.19 7.61
CA ALA A 2 21.43 -7.30 8.30
C ALA A 2 22.13 -6.67 9.51
N LEU A 3 22.06 -5.35 9.63
CA LEU A 3 22.60 -4.60 10.76
C LEU A 3 21.47 -4.16 11.67
N TYR A 4 21.70 -4.24 12.97
CA TYR A 4 20.75 -3.81 13.99
C TYR A 4 21.43 -2.92 15.02
N CYS A 5 20.67 -2.01 15.62
CA CYS A 5 21.11 -1.30 16.80
C CYS A 5 21.14 -2.27 17.98
N PRO A 6 22.29 -2.47 18.64
CA PRO A 6 22.39 -3.38 19.78
C PRO A 6 21.59 -2.91 21.01
N CYS A 7 21.31 -1.60 21.09
CA CYS A 7 20.63 -0.99 22.23
C CYS A 7 19.10 -1.07 22.12
N CYS A 8 18.53 -0.69 20.96
CA CYS A 8 17.08 -0.62 20.77
C CYS A 8 16.53 -1.62 19.74
N GLY A 9 17.39 -2.41 19.10
CA GLY A 9 16.98 -3.44 18.14
C GLY A 9 16.43 -2.96 16.80
N ILE A 10 16.48 -1.65 16.50
CA ILE A 10 16.12 -1.13 15.17
C ILE A 10 17.01 -1.78 14.11
N SER A 11 16.40 -2.24 13.01
CA SER A 11 17.15 -2.60 11.80
C SER A 11 17.67 -1.36 11.10
N LEU A 12 18.99 -1.31 10.88
CA LEU A 12 19.68 -0.24 10.19
C LEU A 12 19.78 -0.62 8.71
N LYS A 13 19.23 0.21 7.82
CA LYS A 13 19.31 0.03 6.36
C LYS A 13 20.31 1.05 5.80
N ASN A 14 21.17 0.60 4.86
CA ASN A 14 22.15 1.37 4.07
C ASN A 14 22.21 2.87 4.34
N VAL A 15 23.13 3.26 5.21
CA VAL A 15 23.83 4.54 5.13
C VAL A 15 25.15 4.13 4.48
N ASN A 16 25.33 4.40 3.19
CA ASN A 16 26.52 4.24 2.32
C ASN A 16 27.64 3.27 2.78
N GLU A 17 28.20 2.45 1.87
CA GLU A 17 29.23 1.43 2.19
C GLU A 17 30.44 1.94 3.03
N ASP A 18 30.68 3.26 3.04
CA ASP A 18 31.75 3.93 3.77
C ASP A 18 31.35 4.61 5.10
N GLU A 19 30.06 4.65 5.46
CA GLU A 19 29.57 5.25 6.70
C GLU A 19 29.34 4.19 7.79
N ARG A 20 29.87 4.44 8.99
CA ARG A 20 29.52 3.61 10.16
C ARG A 20 28.00 3.63 10.31
N PHE A 21 27.37 2.47 10.36
CA PHE A 21 25.93 2.33 10.54
C PHE A 21 25.53 2.75 11.94
N VAL A 22 25.36 4.04 12.18
CA VAL A 22 24.98 4.57 13.49
C VAL A 22 23.45 4.63 13.60
N CYS A 23 22.92 4.12 14.69
CA CYS A 23 21.50 4.26 15.00
C CYS A 23 21.16 5.74 15.27
N ASN A 24 20.30 6.33 14.45
CA ASN A 24 19.86 7.72 14.62
C ASN A 24 18.99 7.98 15.86
N LYS A 25 18.57 6.93 16.59
CA LYS A 25 17.80 7.05 17.84
C LYS A 25 18.66 6.87 19.10
N CYS A 26 19.71 6.05 19.03
CA CYS A 26 20.52 5.70 20.21
C CYS A 26 22.01 6.05 20.06
N SER A 27 22.44 6.51 18.89
CA SER A 27 23.85 6.79 18.54
C SER A 27 24.81 5.59 18.65
N PHE A 28 24.30 4.38 18.91
CA PHE A 28 25.09 3.16 18.88
C PHE A 28 25.48 2.77 17.46
N ILE A 29 26.69 2.24 17.33
CA ILE A 29 27.14 1.59 16.10
C ILE A 29 26.39 0.27 15.95
N GLY A 30 25.83 0.08 14.76
CA GLY A 30 25.14 -1.12 14.34
C GLY A 30 26.03 -2.34 14.37
N MET A 31 25.46 -3.45 14.80
CA MET A 31 26.15 -4.74 14.79
C MET A 31 25.51 -5.68 13.76
N PRO A 32 26.31 -6.59 13.17
CA PRO A 32 25.78 -7.64 12.31
C PRO A 32 25.01 -8.65 13.15
N LEU A 33 23.80 -9.01 12.70
CA LEU A 33 23.02 -10.04 13.35
C LEU A 33 23.55 -11.42 12.97
N LYS A 34 23.99 -12.18 13.97
CA LYS A 34 24.34 -13.60 13.84
C LYS A 34 23.14 -14.44 14.24
N MET A 35 22.29 -14.78 13.27
CA MET A 35 21.09 -15.60 13.52
C MET A 35 21.52 -17.03 13.89
N LYS A 36 20.99 -17.58 14.99
CA LYS A 36 21.24 -18.97 15.39
C LYS A 36 20.45 -19.96 14.53
N HIS A 37 19.30 -19.53 14.03
CA HIS A 37 18.41 -20.33 13.22
C HIS A 37 18.25 -19.74 11.82
N ASP A 38 17.69 -20.52 10.90
CA ASP A 38 17.30 -20.02 9.59
C ASP A 38 16.07 -19.11 9.68
N ILE A 39 15.75 -18.43 8.58
CA ILE A 39 14.61 -17.51 8.50
C ILE A 39 13.27 -18.24 8.75
N SER A 40 13.15 -19.50 8.32
CA SER A 40 11.93 -20.31 8.44
C SER A 40 11.56 -20.57 9.90
N TYR A 41 12.55 -20.76 10.78
CA TYR A 41 12.34 -20.88 12.22
C TYR A 41 11.57 -19.68 12.78
N TYR A 42 12.09 -18.46 12.57
CA TYR A 42 11.47 -17.24 13.11
C TYR A 42 10.10 -16.98 12.48
N GLN A 43 9.92 -17.33 11.20
CA GLN A 43 8.62 -17.23 10.53
C GLN A 43 7.57 -18.16 11.12
N ASN A 44 7.92 -19.42 11.37
CA ASN A 44 7.00 -20.40 11.93
C ASN A 44 6.65 -20.07 13.38
N LYS A 45 7.65 -19.73 14.20
CA LYS A 45 7.44 -19.34 15.60
C LYS A 45 6.62 -18.05 15.74
N ALA A 46 6.82 -17.09 14.82
CA ALA A 46 5.99 -15.89 14.77
C ALA A 46 4.51 -16.21 14.51
N LYS A 47 4.21 -17.17 13.63
CA LYS A 47 2.83 -17.62 13.38
C LYS A 47 2.22 -18.27 14.62
N GLU A 48 2.96 -19.17 15.28
CA GLU A 48 2.51 -19.84 16.51
C GLU A 48 2.20 -18.83 17.62
N MET A 49 3.05 -17.81 17.78
CA MET A 49 2.91 -16.79 18.83
C MET A 49 2.08 -15.58 18.41
N LYS A 50 1.43 -15.61 17.23
CA LYS A 50 0.65 -14.49 16.65
C LYS A 50 1.43 -13.15 16.69
N SER A 51 2.71 -13.22 16.38
CA SER A 51 3.66 -12.10 16.44
C SER A 51 4.33 -11.91 15.08
N THR A 52 5.33 -11.02 15.00
CA THR A 52 6.13 -10.82 13.78
C THR A 52 7.46 -11.56 13.89
N PRO A 53 8.06 -12.01 12.77
CA PRO A 53 9.41 -12.59 12.79
C PRO A 53 10.45 -11.65 13.40
N TYR A 54 10.28 -10.34 13.20
CA TYR A 54 11.11 -9.30 13.83
C TYR A 54 11.04 -9.37 15.36
N ASN A 55 9.84 -9.51 15.94
CA ASN A 55 9.69 -9.61 17.40
C ASN A 55 10.40 -10.86 17.95
N ILE A 56 10.40 -11.96 17.20
CA ILE A 56 11.09 -13.19 17.62
C ILE A 56 12.60 -12.97 17.64
N VAL A 57 13.14 -12.39 16.56
CA VAL A 57 14.56 -12.01 16.47
C VAL A 57 14.94 -11.01 17.57
N LEU A 58 14.09 -10.02 17.82
CA LEU A 58 14.29 -9.03 18.88
C LEU A 58 14.42 -9.71 20.25
N LEU A 59 13.54 -10.67 20.54
CA LEU A 59 13.55 -11.38 21.82
C LEU A 59 14.72 -12.37 21.94
N GLU A 60 14.99 -13.18 20.93
CA GLU A 60 15.91 -14.32 21.07
C GLU A 60 17.37 -14.00 20.73
N GLU A 61 17.60 -12.98 19.90
CA GLU A 61 18.93 -12.64 19.40
C GLU A 61 19.39 -11.25 19.84
N ILE A 62 18.50 -10.26 19.87
CA ILE A 62 18.87 -8.87 20.18
C ILE A 62 18.79 -8.60 21.68
N SER A 63 17.73 -9.05 22.36
CA SER A 63 17.48 -8.73 23.78
C SER A 63 18.51 -9.35 24.73
N VAL A 64 19.21 -10.37 24.25
CA VAL A 64 20.31 -11.05 24.98
C VAL A 64 21.65 -10.31 24.84
N ASN A 65 21.72 -9.25 24.03
CA ASN A 65 22.94 -8.45 23.86
C ASN A 65 23.19 -7.60 25.13
N PRO A 66 24.42 -7.57 25.69
CA PRO A 66 24.72 -6.78 26.89
C PRO A 66 24.42 -5.28 26.78
N TYR A 67 24.39 -4.73 25.56
CA TYR A 67 24.07 -3.33 25.31
C TYR A 67 22.57 -3.07 25.14
N PHE A 68 21.73 -4.11 25.12
CA PHE A 68 20.29 -3.97 24.95
C PHE A 68 19.68 -3.27 26.17
N ASP A 69 18.88 -2.23 25.92
CA ASP A 69 18.12 -1.56 26.96
C ASP A 69 16.62 -1.63 26.65
N ALA A 70 15.89 -2.40 27.45
CA ALA A 70 14.46 -2.63 27.25
C ALA A 70 13.64 -1.33 27.35
N LYS A 71 14.07 -0.37 28.19
CA LYS A 71 13.40 0.93 28.31
C LYS A 71 13.57 1.73 27.01
N THR A 72 14.80 1.91 26.55
CA THR A 72 15.13 2.60 25.30
C THR A 72 14.46 1.92 24.11
N CYS A 73 14.48 0.59 24.03
CA CYS A 73 13.78 -0.17 22.99
C CYS A 73 12.30 0.24 22.90
N ARG A 74 11.57 0.22 24.03
CA ARG A 74 10.15 0.62 24.06
C ARG A 74 9.96 2.07 23.63
N GLU A 75 10.71 3.00 24.21
CA GLU A 75 10.58 4.44 23.90
C GLU A 75 10.82 4.74 22.42
N VAL A 76 11.81 4.07 21.84
CA VAL A 76 12.19 4.20 20.44
C VAL A 76 11.12 3.61 19.51
N HIS A 77 10.62 2.41 19.79
CA HIS A 77 9.55 1.80 19.00
C HIS A 77 8.24 2.60 19.09
N ASP A 78 7.89 3.11 20.27
CA ASP A 78 6.72 3.98 20.47
C ASP A 78 6.84 5.30 19.69
N ALA A 79 8.03 5.90 19.66
CA ALA A 79 8.30 7.07 18.84
C ALA A 79 8.12 6.78 17.34
N ILE A 80 8.67 5.66 16.84
CA ILE A 80 8.52 5.24 15.44
C ILE A 80 7.05 4.98 15.09
N ASN A 81 6.31 4.29 15.95
CA ASN A 81 4.88 4.01 15.73
C ASN A 81 4.06 5.30 15.66
N ARG A 82 4.35 6.30 16.51
CA ARG A 82 3.72 7.63 16.43
C ARG A 82 4.08 8.36 15.14
N GLU A 83 5.36 8.43 14.79
CA GLU A 83 5.82 9.09 13.56
C GLU A 83 5.18 8.46 12.30
N THR A 84 5.16 7.14 12.23
CA THR A 84 4.58 6.38 11.12
C THR A 84 3.06 6.50 11.04
N GLY A 85 2.36 6.53 12.17
CA GLY A 85 0.92 6.80 12.24
C GLY A 85 0.57 8.18 11.66
N LEU A 86 1.26 9.23 12.11
CA LEU A 86 1.07 10.59 11.59
C LEU A 86 1.38 10.69 10.09
N LEU A 87 2.41 9.99 9.61
CA LEU A 87 2.73 9.93 8.18
C LEU A 87 1.63 9.23 7.36
N TYR A 88 1.05 8.15 7.89
CA TYR A 88 -0.04 7.43 7.26
C TYR A 88 -1.28 8.32 7.13
N GLU A 89 -1.69 8.99 8.20
CA GLU A 89 -2.82 9.93 8.19
C GLU A 89 -2.65 11.03 7.15
N LYS A 90 -1.46 11.65 7.09
CA LYS A 90 -1.13 12.65 6.06
C LYS A 90 -1.23 12.10 4.64
N LYS A 91 -0.77 10.86 4.39
CA LYS A 91 -0.89 10.21 3.08
C LYS A 91 -2.35 9.96 2.71
N VAL A 92 -3.17 9.52 3.65
CA VAL A 92 -4.61 9.29 3.43
C VAL A 92 -5.34 10.61 3.13
N ALA A 93 -5.06 11.68 3.88
CA ALA A 93 -5.63 13.01 3.62
C ALA A 93 -5.27 13.52 2.21
N LYS A 94 -3.99 13.44 1.84
CA LYS A 94 -3.51 13.83 0.51
C LYS A 94 -4.12 12.98 -0.62
N ALA A 95 -4.38 11.70 -0.39
CA ALA A 95 -5.06 10.84 -1.36
C ALA A 95 -6.55 11.19 -1.52
N ALA A 96 -7.21 11.69 -0.48
CA ALA A 96 -8.59 12.16 -0.54
C ALA A 96 -8.73 13.47 -1.35
N GLU A 97 -7.76 14.38 -1.22
CA GLU A 97 -7.70 15.64 -1.99
C GLU A 97 -7.42 15.41 -3.48
N ASN A 98 -6.58 14.42 -3.81
CA ASN A 98 -6.23 14.07 -5.19
C ASN A 98 -7.22 13.10 -5.84
N LYS A 99 -8.51 13.07 -5.44
CA LYS A 99 -9.53 12.35 -6.21
C LYS A 99 -9.61 13.00 -7.60
N PRO A 100 -9.22 12.31 -8.69
CA PRO A 100 -9.44 12.85 -10.01
C PRO A 100 -10.94 13.09 -10.16
N ALA A 101 -11.33 14.29 -10.59
CA ALA A 101 -12.69 14.55 -11.00
C ALA A 101 -13.06 13.44 -12.01
N VAL A 102 -13.96 12.55 -11.63
CA VAL A 102 -14.39 11.48 -12.53
C VAL A 102 -14.99 12.19 -13.73
N ASN A 103 -14.30 12.17 -14.87
CA ASN A 103 -14.81 12.70 -16.12
C ASN A 103 -15.92 11.75 -16.60
N ILE A 104 -17.06 11.82 -15.92
CA ILE A 104 -18.26 11.09 -16.29
C ILE A 104 -18.76 11.77 -17.56
N PRO A 105 -18.76 11.09 -18.72
CA PRO A 105 -19.30 11.66 -19.93
C PRO A 105 -20.75 12.10 -19.67
N LYS A 106 -21.11 13.28 -20.17
CA LYS A 106 -22.46 13.83 -20.07
C LYS A 106 -23.15 13.74 -21.42
N CYS A 107 -24.45 13.55 -21.42
CA CYS A 107 -25.23 13.57 -22.66
C CYS A 107 -25.12 14.95 -23.32
N PRO A 108 -24.74 15.07 -24.60
CA PRO A 108 -24.60 16.36 -25.29
C PRO A 108 -25.95 17.08 -25.48
N THR A 109 -27.07 16.36 -25.38
CA THR A 109 -28.41 16.90 -25.59
C THR A 109 -29.07 17.40 -24.31
N CYS A 110 -28.88 16.71 -23.17
CA CYS A 110 -29.56 17.05 -21.91
C CYS A 110 -28.64 17.20 -20.70
N GLY A 111 -27.32 17.05 -20.86
CA GLY A 111 -26.33 17.19 -19.80
C GLY A 111 -26.33 16.06 -18.75
N SER A 112 -27.21 15.06 -18.89
CA SER A 112 -27.33 13.98 -17.92
C SER A 112 -26.08 13.07 -17.91
N PRO A 113 -25.52 12.72 -16.73
CA PRO A 113 -24.43 11.74 -16.61
C PRO A 113 -24.92 10.29 -16.72
N LYS A 114 -26.24 10.06 -16.84
CA LYS A 114 -26.84 8.73 -16.93
C LYS A 114 -26.75 8.18 -18.36
N ILE A 115 -25.58 7.61 -18.69
CA ILE A 115 -25.28 7.03 -20.00
C ILE A 115 -25.13 5.51 -19.87
N LYS A 116 -25.70 4.77 -20.81
CA LYS A 116 -25.54 3.31 -20.95
C LYS A 116 -24.83 2.99 -22.26
N THR A 117 -23.91 2.04 -22.25
CA THR A 117 -23.33 1.48 -23.47
C THR A 117 -24.36 0.60 -24.19
N ILE A 118 -24.49 0.78 -25.49
CA ILE A 118 -25.35 -0.06 -26.33
C ILE A 118 -24.59 -1.36 -26.57
N SER A 119 -25.10 -2.47 -26.03
CA SER A 119 -24.46 -3.78 -26.17
C SER A 119 -24.48 -4.26 -27.63
N ILE A 120 -23.51 -5.10 -27.98
CA ILE A 120 -23.36 -5.67 -29.33
C ILE A 120 -24.64 -6.43 -29.74
N ALA A 121 -25.30 -7.11 -28.80
CA ALA A 121 -26.57 -7.78 -29.03
C ALA A 121 -27.70 -6.81 -29.44
N SER A 122 -27.79 -5.65 -28.79
CA SER A 122 -28.77 -4.62 -29.14
C SER A 122 -28.49 -4.00 -30.52
N LYS A 123 -27.23 -3.92 -30.94
CA LYS A 123 -26.84 -3.46 -32.29
C LYS A 123 -27.22 -4.48 -33.37
N ALA A 124 -26.97 -5.77 -33.13
CA ALA A 124 -27.30 -6.84 -34.05
C ALA A 124 -28.82 -6.94 -34.29
N ALA A 125 -29.63 -6.86 -33.23
CA ALA A 125 -31.08 -6.84 -33.35
C ALA A 125 -31.59 -5.64 -34.16
N GLY A 126 -31.03 -4.44 -33.94
CA GLY A 126 -31.38 -3.25 -34.71
C GLY A 126 -30.97 -3.32 -36.18
N ALA A 127 -29.82 -3.94 -36.49
CA ALA A 127 -29.34 -4.16 -37.85
C ALA A 127 -30.17 -5.21 -38.60
N PHE A 128 -30.64 -6.25 -37.90
CA PHE A 128 -31.53 -7.26 -38.48
C PHE A 128 -32.92 -6.68 -38.80
N MET A 129 -33.46 -5.83 -37.91
CA MET A 129 -34.83 -5.32 -38.05
C MET A 129 -34.96 -4.07 -38.93
N PHE A 130 -33.92 -3.24 -39.03
CA PHE A 130 -33.95 -1.98 -39.79
C PHE A 130 -32.78 -1.81 -40.78
N GLY A 131 -32.00 -2.85 -41.02
CA GLY A 131 -30.82 -2.82 -41.89
C GLY A 131 -29.57 -2.24 -41.23
N ILE A 132 -28.40 -2.52 -41.83
CA ILE A 132 -27.05 -2.14 -41.36
C ILE A 132 -26.85 -0.60 -41.31
N LEU A 133 -27.76 0.17 -41.91
CA LEU A 133 -27.73 1.64 -41.93
C LEU A 133 -28.50 2.30 -40.77
N SER A 134 -29.06 1.53 -39.82
CA SER A 134 -29.83 2.12 -38.72
C SER A 134 -28.95 2.95 -37.79
N ARG A 135 -29.44 4.14 -37.35
CA ARG A 135 -28.74 5.03 -36.41
C ARG A 135 -28.32 4.32 -35.11
N THR A 136 -29.10 3.31 -34.69
CA THR A 136 -28.81 2.49 -33.52
C THR A 136 -27.63 1.54 -33.72
N ALA A 137 -27.37 1.04 -34.93
CA ALA A 137 -26.23 0.17 -35.21
C ALA A 137 -24.87 0.90 -35.10
N ARG A 138 -24.84 2.20 -35.41
CA ARG A 138 -23.62 3.03 -35.37
C ARG A 138 -23.36 3.70 -34.01
N SER A 139 -24.38 3.89 -33.20
CA SER A 139 -24.25 4.55 -31.89
C SER A 139 -23.58 3.64 -30.86
N GLN A 140 -22.72 4.17 -29.99
CA GLN A 140 -22.04 3.40 -28.94
C GLN A 140 -22.70 3.57 -27.55
N PHE A 141 -23.35 4.71 -27.34
CA PHE A 141 -23.92 5.14 -26.07
C PHE A 141 -25.38 5.57 -26.25
N GLN A 142 -26.16 5.40 -25.18
CA GLN A 142 -27.54 5.88 -25.08
C GLN A 142 -27.71 6.61 -23.75
N CYS A 143 -28.25 7.83 -23.80
CA CYS A 143 -28.69 8.53 -22.61
C CYS A 143 -29.97 7.89 -22.07
N GLN A 144 -29.98 7.53 -20.78
CA GLN A 144 -31.17 7.00 -20.11
C GLN A 144 -32.19 8.10 -19.75
N ASN A 145 -31.78 9.37 -19.77
CA ASN A 145 -32.65 10.48 -19.42
C ASN A 145 -33.49 11.00 -20.60
N CYS A 146 -32.85 11.23 -21.75
CA CYS A 146 -33.55 11.75 -22.95
C CYS A 146 -33.61 10.77 -24.12
N GLY A 147 -32.99 9.59 -24.01
CA GLY A 147 -32.99 8.58 -25.07
C GLY A 147 -32.05 8.86 -26.25
N TYR A 148 -31.32 9.98 -26.27
CA TYR A 148 -30.37 10.31 -27.32
C TYR A 148 -29.26 9.26 -27.44
N LYS A 149 -28.92 8.85 -28.66
CA LYS A 149 -27.92 7.83 -28.97
C LYS A 149 -26.81 8.42 -29.84
N TRP A 150 -25.56 8.13 -29.51
CA TRP A 150 -24.37 8.54 -30.26
C TRP A 150 -23.25 7.50 -30.13
#